data_AF-A0A3D3BZI8-F1
#
_entry.id   AF-A0A3D3BZI8-F1
#
_cell.length_a   1.000
_cell.length_b   1.000
_cell.length_c   1.000
_cell.angle_alpha   90.00
_cell.angle_beta   90.00
_cell.angle_gamma   90.00
#
_symmetry.space_group_name_H-M   'P 1'
#
loop_
_entity.id
_entity.type
_entity.pdbx_description
1 polymer ?
#
loop_
_entity_poly.entity_id
_entity_poly.type
_entity_poly.pdbx_seq_one_letter_code
_entity_poly.pdbx_strand_id
1 'polypeptide(L)'
;ATINAVLEVVAGGIAQSGSAAAVSFSTGSLTEGSQLYQSKFNAKDWSGDLVAYKLGSDGSLGTQAWSAATRLDATTPGSRVMMTLGAQRGVAVGTPFRWSAITSIQKNDLRTEPNSSRGNVSKGTARLEYLRGDRSNEGKGFGFRVRGSALGDIWHSSAIYVGRPGQSWPDSGGGFPDGSNKYSVFSSTQSARTPVVYVGANDGFLHGFRASDGKEVLAYAPSTLFSTSISAGYHRLTDPNFNHNNLYVDGTPTVSDAFFAGPSTKTQTWHTVLAGTLGGGGRGLFALDVTNPSAFRESNAAKTVLWEFTNATDAHLGYTYSRPTIALMNNGRWALITGNGLEDTATD
;
A
#
# COMPACT_ATOMS: atom_id res chain seq x y z
N ALA A 1 -21.79 20.61 -8.42
CA ALA A 1 -20.83 20.82 -9.52
C ALA A 1 -21.10 19.81 -10.62
N THR A 2 -21.05 20.24 -11.88
CA THR A 2 -21.26 19.38 -13.06
C THR A 2 -20.10 18.40 -13.21
N ILE A 3 -20.39 17.19 -13.70
CA ILE A 3 -19.39 16.16 -14.05
C ILE A 3 -18.25 16.74 -14.90
N ASN A 4 -18.56 17.71 -15.77
CA ASN A 4 -17.59 18.40 -16.62
C ASN A 4 -16.54 19.21 -15.84
N ALA A 5 -16.90 19.86 -14.73
CA ALA A 5 -15.94 20.61 -13.92
C ALA A 5 -14.94 19.68 -13.21
N VAL A 6 -15.41 18.49 -12.79
CA VAL A 6 -14.55 17.45 -12.22
C VAL A 6 -13.62 16.87 -13.27
N LEU A 7 -14.13 16.62 -14.49
CA LEU A 7 -13.33 16.13 -15.62
C LEU A 7 -12.28 17.16 -16.09
N GLU A 8 -12.60 18.45 -16.08
CA GLU A 8 -11.65 19.53 -16.39
C GLU A 8 -10.56 19.68 -15.35
N VAL A 9 -10.89 19.52 -14.06
CA VAL A 9 -9.90 19.48 -12.97
C VAL A 9 -8.99 18.26 -13.08
N VAL A 10 -9.54 17.09 -13.43
CA VAL A 10 -8.76 15.87 -13.71
C VAL A 10 -7.85 16.08 -14.92
N ALA A 11 -8.36 16.62 -16.03
CA ALA A 11 -7.59 16.89 -17.23
C ALA A 11 -6.50 17.94 -17.01
N GLY A 12 -6.79 19.00 -16.26
CA GLY A 12 -5.82 20.04 -15.89
C GLY A 12 -4.72 19.52 -14.96
N GLY A 13 -5.07 18.69 -13.98
CA GLY A 13 -4.11 18.07 -13.06
C GLY A 13 -3.17 17.07 -13.75
N ILE A 14 -3.66 16.34 -14.76
CA ILE A 14 -2.86 15.42 -15.59
C ILE A 14 -1.92 16.21 -16.51
N ALA A 15 -2.40 17.29 -17.15
CA ALA A 15 -1.64 18.06 -18.13
C ALA A 15 -0.49 18.88 -17.54
N GLN A 16 -0.55 19.28 -16.27
CA GLN A 16 0.45 20.17 -15.66
C GLN A 16 1.60 19.47 -14.93
N SER A 17 1.52 18.16 -14.67
CA SER A 17 2.44 17.49 -13.72
C SER A 17 3.10 16.19 -14.19
N GLY A 18 2.86 15.73 -15.42
CA GLY A 18 3.39 14.43 -15.86
C GLY A 18 2.84 13.26 -15.03
N SER A 19 1.61 13.36 -14.51
CA SER A 19 0.96 12.31 -13.71
C SER A 19 0.32 11.27 -14.64
N ALA A 20 0.62 9.99 -14.47
CA ALA A 20 -0.03 8.90 -15.22
C ALA A 20 -1.14 8.16 -14.43
N ALA A 21 -1.29 8.42 -13.12
CA ALA A 21 -2.29 7.77 -12.27
C ALA A 21 -3.60 8.56 -12.17
N ALA A 22 -4.71 7.85 -11.92
CA ALA A 22 -6.02 8.45 -11.72
C ALA A 22 -6.09 9.25 -10.40
N VAL A 23 -6.84 10.34 -10.43
CA VAL A 23 -7.06 11.23 -9.28
C VAL A 23 -8.13 10.63 -8.38
N SER A 24 -7.95 10.71 -7.06
CA SER A 24 -8.90 10.18 -6.07
C SER A 24 -9.56 11.29 -5.27
N PHE A 25 -10.85 11.11 -5.00
CA PHE A 25 -11.70 12.08 -4.31
C PHE A 25 -12.15 11.53 -2.96
N SER A 26 -12.25 12.39 -1.95
CA SER A 26 -12.69 12.00 -0.61
C SER A 26 -14.20 11.72 -0.46
N THR A 27 -15.07 12.09 -1.43
CA THR A 27 -16.53 12.02 -1.24
C THR A 27 -17.37 11.86 -2.52
N GLY A 28 -18.54 11.22 -2.41
CA GLY A 28 -19.61 11.15 -3.43
C GLY A 28 -20.51 12.38 -3.55
N SER A 29 -20.18 13.47 -2.83
CA SER A 29 -20.74 14.82 -3.02
C SER A 29 -19.67 15.85 -2.63
N LEU A 30 -19.53 16.92 -3.42
CA LEU A 30 -18.66 18.07 -3.11
C LEU A 30 -19.31 18.86 -1.98
N THR A 31 -18.81 18.67 -0.76
CA THR A 31 -19.19 19.47 0.42
C THR A 31 -17.94 20.17 0.94
N GLU A 32 -18.13 21.23 1.72
CA GLU A 32 -17.04 21.98 2.37
C GLU A 32 -16.13 21.01 3.16
N GLY A 33 -14.84 20.95 2.82
CA GLY A 33 -13.88 19.99 3.38
C GLY A 33 -13.52 18.80 2.47
N SER A 34 -14.06 18.71 1.24
CA SER A 34 -13.59 17.76 0.23
C SER A 34 -12.12 18.03 -0.14
N GLN A 35 -11.30 16.97 -0.17
CA GLN A 35 -9.92 17.02 -0.62
C GLN A 35 -9.73 16.20 -1.90
N LEU A 36 -8.87 16.71 -2.76
CA LEU A 36 -8.34 15.99 -3.92
C LEU A 36 -7.00 15.37 -3.55
N TYR A 37 -6.80 14.08 -3.83
CA TYR A 37 -5.51 13.43 -3.64
C TYR A 37 -4.87 13.13 -5.00
N GLN A 38 -3.68 13.68 -5.21
CA GLN A 38 -2.92 13.54 -6.44
C GLN A 38 -1.60 12.80 -6.17
N SER A 39 -1.45 11.64 -6.82
CA SER A 39 -0.19 10.90 -6.92
C SER A 39 0.77 11.60 -7.88
N LYS A 40 2.07 11.61 -7.57
CA LYS A 40 3.13 12.21 -8.41
C LYS A 40 4.35 11.31 -8.50
N PHE A 41 5.08 11.44 -9.60
CA PHE A 41 6.42 10.89 -9.77
C PHE A 41 7.38 11.92 -10.37
N ASN A 42 8.66 11.75 -10.09
CA ASN A 42 9.76 12.50 -10.70
C ASN A 42 10.74 11.52 -11.36
N ALA A 43 10.75 11.47 -12.69
CA ALA A 43 11.63 10.57 -13.44
C ALA A 43 13.13 10.89 -13.34
N LYS A 44 13.52 12.05 -12.80
CA LYS A 44 14.94 12.41 -12.64
C LYS A 44 15.61 11.69 -11.48
N ASP A 45 14.87 11.49 -10.39
CA ASP A 45 15.40 10.92 -9.14
C ASP A 45 14.54 9.78 -8.58
N TRP A 46 13.47 9.42 -9.30
CA TRP A 46 12.50 8.38 -8.92
C TRP A 46 11.90 8.60 -7.53
N SER A 47 11.72 9.87 -7.17
CA SER A 47 10.92 10.25 -6.01
C SER A 47 9.45 10.39 -6.40
N GLY A 48 8.57 10.29 -5.41
CA GLY A 48 7.15 10.55 -5.59
C GLY A 48 6.58 11.39 -4.47
N ASP A 49 5.33 11.76 -4.66
CA ASP A 49 4.55 12.48 -3.66
C ASP A 49 3.07 12.10 -3.76
N LEU A 50 2.40 12.12 -2.62
CA LEU A 50 0.95 12.17 -2.55
C LEU A 50 0.57 13.54 -2.00
N VAL A 51 -0.07 14.34 -2.83
CA VAL A 51 -0.41 15.72 -2.49
C VAL A 51 -1.92 15.83 -2.29
N ALA A 52 -2.33 16.40 -1.17
CA ALA A 52 -3.72 16.78 -0.96
C ALA A 52 -3.91 18.25 -1.31
N TYR A 53 -4.97 18.54 -2.06
CA TYR A 53 -5.44 19.89 -2.32
C TYR A 53 -6.83 20.08 -1.73
N LYS A 54 -7.11 21.29 -1.24
CA LYS A 54 -8.48 21.68 -0.88
C LYS A 54 -9.30 21.81 -2.17
N LEU A 55 -10.58 21.40 -2.12
CA LEU A 55 -11.52 21.69 -3.19
C LEU A 55 -12.46 22.82 -2.79
N GLY A 56 -12.64 23.79 -3.70
CA GLY A 56 -13.68 24.81 -3.56
C GLY A 56 -15.08 24.20 -3.66
N SER A 57 -16.09 24.91 -3.15
CA SER A 57 -17.50 24.47 -3.24
C SER A 57 -18.01 24.35 -4.67
N ASP A 58 -17.35 25.03 -5.61
CA ASP A 58 -17.57 24.97 -7.06
C ASP A 58 -16.82 23.81 -7.74
N GLY A 59 -16.00 23.06 -7.00
CA GLY A 59 -15.14 21.99 -7.50
C GLY A 59 -13.75 22.46 -7.97
N SER A 60 -13.44 23.76 -7.87
CA SER A 60 -12.12 24.29 -8.23
C SER A 60 -11.01 23.77 -7.33
N LEU A 61 -9.81 23.63 -7.90
CA LEU A 61 -8.60 23.22 -7.19
C LEU A 61 -8.09 24.40 -6.34
N GLY A 62 -8.12 24.23 -5.02
CA GLY A 62 -7.59 25.19 -4.06
C GLY A 62 -6.10 24.96 -3.75
N THR A 63 -5.62 25.59 -2.67
CA THR A 63 -4.23 25.45 -2.22
C THR A 63 -3.90 24.03 -1.77
N GLN A 64 -2.62 23.65 -1.92
CA GLN A 64 -2.08 22.44 -1.32
C GLN A 64 -2.30 22.43 0.19
N ALA A 65 -2.95 21.39 0.70
CA ALA A 65 -3.18 21.16 2.12
C ALA A 65 -1.97 20.48 2.79
N TRP A 66 -1.41 19.45 2.15
CA TRP A 66 -0.22 18.74 2.61
C TRP A 66 0.47 17.97 1.48
N SER A 67 1.74 17.64 1.69
CA SER A 67 2.57 16.76 0.85
C SER A 67 3.06 15.59 1.72
N ALA A 68 2.78 14.36 1.28
CA ALA A 68 3.20 13.15 1.97
C ALA A 68 4.73 13.00 1.98
N ALA A 69 5.39 13.31 0.86
CA ALA A 69 6.85 13.29 0.75
C ALA A 69 7.49 14.22 1.79
N THR A 70 7.01 15.46 1.88
CA THR A 70 7.52 16.44 2.85
C THR A 70 7.34 15.95 4.30
N ARG A 71 6.18 15.35 4.61
CA ARG A 71 5.91 14.80 5.95
C ARG A 71 6.77 13.59 6.25
N LEU A 72 6.98 12.72 5.27
CA LEU A 72 7.78 11.51 5.42
C LEU A 72 9.26 11.82 5.62
N ASP A 73 9.81 12.75 4.83
CA ASP A 73 11.21 13.17 4.94
C ASP A 73 11.53 13.84 6.28
N ALA A 74 10.54 14.50 6.89
CA ALA A 74 10.65 15.05 8.24
C ALA A 74 10.47 14.01 9.36
N THR A 75 10.05 12.79 9.04
CA THR A 75 9.77 11.74 10.04
C THR A 75 11.04 10.97 10.37
N THR A 76 11.31 10.75 11.67
CA THR A 76 12.43 9.89 12.09
C THR A 76 12.22 8.45 11.59
N PRO A 77 13.14 7.86 10.81
CA PRO A 77 12.96 6.53 10.19
C PRO A 77 12.60 5.41 11.18
N GLY A 78 13.23 5.44 12.36
CA GLY A 78 12.99 4.49 13.44
C GLY A 78 11.57 4.54 14.03
N SER A 79 10.82 5.63 13.81
CA SER A 79 9.47 5.84 14.37
C SER A 79 8.33 5.38 13.45
N ARG A 80 8.62 5.12 12.17
CA ARG A 80 7.62 4.68 11.18
C ARG A 80 7.02 3.32 11.55
N VAL A 81 5.73 3.15 11.29
CA VAL A 81 5.03 1.87 11.46
C VAL A 81 5.11 1.11 10.15
N MET A 82 6.07 0.20 10.04
CA MET A 82 6.31 -0.55 8.82
C MET A 82 6.19 -2.06 9.08
N MET A 83 5.49 -2.75 8.19
CA MET A 83 5.18 -4.18 8.34
C MET A 83 5.49 -4.93 7.05
N THR A 84 5.67 -6.24 7.16
CA THR A 84 5.77 -7.18 6.03
C THR A 84 5.11 -8.50 6.44
N LEU A 85 4.82 -9.37 5.48
CA LEU A 85 4.60 -10.77 5.80
C LEU A 85 5.96 -11.43 6.11
N GLY A 86 6.03 -12.15 7.23
CA GLY A 86 7.17 -12.96 7.64
C GLY A 86 6.70 -14.36 8.01
N ALA A 87 7.46 -15.05 8.85
CA ALA A 87 7.09 -16.38 9.33
C ALA A 87 7.46 -16.58 10.80
N GLN A 88 6.54 -17.17 11.56
CA GLN A 88 6.76 -17.60 12.95
C GLN A 88 6.43 -19.09 13.05
N ARG A 89 7.40 -19.89 13.51
CA ARG A 89 7.27 -21.36 13.59
C ARG A 89 6.81 -22.00 12.27
N GLY A 90 7.31 -21.49 11.14
CA GLY A 90 6.98 -21.98 9.80
C GLY A 90 5.62 -21.51 9.25
N VAL A 91 4.84 -20.73 10.01
CA VAL A 91 3.55 -20.21 9.57
C VAL A 91 3.71 -18.74 9.18
N ALA A 92 3.17 -18.38 8.01
CA ALA A 92 3.16 -17.00 7.54
C ALA A 92 2.39 -16.10 8.52
N VAL A 93 2.99 -14.96 8.88
CA VAL A 93 2.39 -14.02 9.84
C VAL A 93 2.89 -12.61 9.58
N GLY A 94 2.05 -11.61 9.79
CA GLY A 94 2.48 -10.22 9.79
C GLY A 94 3.56 -9.98 10.84
N THR A 95 4.67 -9.36 10.44
CA THR A 95 5.82 -9.07 11.30
C THR A 95 6.29 -7.62 11.10
N PRO A 96 6.92 -6.99 12.10
CA PRO A 96 7.60 -5.71 11.91
C PRO A 96 8.62 -5.76 10.76
N PHE A 97 8.69 -4.70 9.95
CA PHE A 97 9.76 -4.52 8.97
C PHE A 97 11.04 -4.04 9.70
N ARG A 98 11.64 -4.96 10.45
CA ARG A 98 12.83 -4.74 11.28
C ARG A 98 13.81 -5.88 11.09
N TRP A 99 15.11 -5.59 11.12
CA TRP A 99 16.14 -6.60 10.90
C TRP A 99 15.99 -7.81 11.82
N SER A 100 15.66 -7.60 13.10
CA SER A 100 15.46 -8.69 14.06
C SER A 100 14.21 -9.54 13.79
N ALA A 101 13.22 -9.02 13.07
CA ALA A 101 11.91 -9.62 12.90
C ALA A 101 11.65 -10.23 11.50
N ILE A 102 12.37 -9.78 10.47
CA ILE A 102 12.27 -10.34 9.12
C ILE A 102 12.96 -11.70 9.01
N THR A 103 12.49 -12.50 8.05
CA THR A 103 12.96 -13.87 7.79
C THR A 103 14.38 -13.90 7.22
N SER A 104 15.02 -15.07 7.26
CA SER A 104 16.34 -15.27 6.65
C SER A 104 16.33 -15.03 5.12
N ILE A 105 15.23 -15.33 4.43
CA ILE A 105 15.09 -15.08 2.98
C ILE A 105 15.07 -13.58 2.69
N GLN A 106 14.34 -12.81 3.50
CA GLN A 106 14.29 -11.35 3.38
C GLN A 106 15.65 -10.71 3.74
N LYS A 107 16.32 -11.19 4.79
CA LYS A 107 17.68 -10.77 5.13
C LYS A 107 18.67 -11.07 4.01
N ASN A 108 18.46 -12.18 3.31
CA ASN A 108 19.27 -12.57 2.18
C ASN A 108 19.12 -11.57 1.03
N ASP A 109 17.91 -11.24 0.58
CA ASP A 109 17.68 -10.17 -0.41
C ASP A 109 18.46 -8.90 -0.03
N LEU A 110 18.25 -8.37 1.17
CA LEU A 110 18.92 -7.14 1.63
C LEU A 110 20.45 -7.25 1.74
N ARG A 111 21.01 -8.46 1.69
CA ARG A 111 22.46 -8.70 1.64
C ARG A 111 22.95 -9.02 0.24
N THR A 112 22.11 -8.99 -0.77
CA THR A 112 22.51 -9.24 -2.16
C THR A 112 23.30 -8.03 -2.67
N GLU A 113 24.48 -8.29 -3.21
CA GLU A 113 25.35 -7.29 -3.84
C GLU A 113 25.19 -7.33 -5.37
N PRO A 114 25.57 -6.24 -6.09
CA PRO A 114 25.44 -6.20 -7.56
C PRO A 114 26.19 -7.30 -8.31
N ASN A 115 27.20 -7.91 -7.69
CA ASN A 115 27.95 -9.05 -8.22
C ASN A 115 27.35 -10.42 -7.81
N SER A 116 26.08 -10.45 -7.41
CA SER A 116 25.35 -11.63 -6.91
C SER A 116 25.88 -12.25 -5.61
N SER A 117 26.93 -11.67 -5.01
CA SER A 117 27.48 -12.19 -3.76
C SER A 117 26.59 -11.83 -2.56
N ARG A 118 26.77 -12.58 -1.46
CA ARG A 118 26.13 -12.27 -0.18
C ARG A 118 27.01 -11.35 0.65
N GLY A 119 26.63 -10.09 0.74
CA GLY A 119 27.23 -9.07 1.60
C GLY A 119 27.08 -9.34 3.10
N ASN A 120 27.68 -8.47 3.89
CA ASN A 120 27.69 -8.57 5.34
C ASN A 120 26.35 -8.12 5.97
N VAL A 121 26.16 -8.49 7.25
CA VAL A 121 24.94 -8.17 8.01
C VAL A 121 24.77 -6.66 8.25
N SER A 122 25.88 -5.93 8.45
CA SER A 122 25.82 -4.48 8.71
C SER A 122 25.29 -3.70 7.51
N LYS A 123 25.75 -4.00 6.29
CA LYS A 123 25.23 -3.38 5.06
C LYS A 123 23.77 -3.77 4.82
N GLY A 124 23.38 -5.03 5.05
CA GLY A 124 21.98 -5.46 4.95
C GLY A 124 21.06 -4.77 5.94
N THR A 125 21.53 -4.55 7.17
CA THR A 125 20.80 -3.78 8.19
C THR A 125 20.68 -2.32 7.76
N ALA A 126 21.76 -1.72 7.24
CA ALA A 126 21.72 -0.36 6.73
C ALA A 126 20.80 -0.21 5.51
N ARG A 127 20.70 -1.22 4.63
CA ARG A 127 19.73 -1.23 3.53
C ARG A 127 18.29 -1.23 4.06
N LEU A 128 18.02 -2.03 5.10
CA LEU A 128 16.71 -2.01 5.76
C LEU A 128 16.39 -0.61 6.29
N GLU A 129 17.32 0.01 7.03
CA GLU A 129 17.09 1.36 7.57
C GLU A 129 16.95 2.42 6.47
N TYR A 130 17.66 2.28 5.35
CA TYR A 130 17.48 3.13 4.17
C TYR A 130 16.06 3.04 3.60
N LEU A 131 15.50 1.82 3.48
CA LEU A 131 14.11 1.60 3.06
C LEU A 131 13.11 2.19 4.07
N ARG A 132 13.49 2.20 5.36
CA ARG A 132 12.75 2.92 6.41
C ARG A 132 12.92 4.43 6.34
N GLY A 133 13.77 4.97 5.46
CA GLY A 133 13.95 6.40 5.24
C GLY A 133 15.25 6.97 5.80
N ASP A 134 16.15 6.14 6.35
CA ASP A 134 17.46 6.63 6.79
C ASP A 134 18.33 7.05 5.60
N ARG A 135 18.80 8.29 5.64
CA ARG A 135 19.63 8.89 4.59
C ARG A 135 21.12 8.90 4.93
N SER A 136 21.51 8.33 6.08
CA SER A 136 22.88 8.37 6.61
C SER A 136 23.93 7.71 5.70
N ASN A 137 23.52 6.77 4.84
CA ASN A 137 24.39 6.04 3.92
C ASN A 137 24.21 6.43 2.44
N GLU A 138 23.48 7.51 2.15
CA GLU A 138 23.31 8.02 0.77
C GLU A 138 24.59 8.75 0.31
N GLY A 139 25.20 8.31 -0.79
CA GLY A 139 26.41 8.91 -1.37
C GLY A 139 27.67 8.86 -0.49
N LYS A 140 27.59 8.22 0.68
CA LYS A 140 28.68 8.06 1.66
C LYS A 140 28.50 6.76 2.44
N GLY A 141 29.46 6.39 3.29
CA GLY A 141 29.36 5.15 4.07
C GLY A 141 29.26 3.92 3.15
N PHE A 142 28.13 3.21 3.17
CA PHE A 142 27.87 2.10 2.24
C PHE A 142 27.60 2.53 0.79
N GLY A 143 27.55 3.84 0.51
CA GLY A 143 27.42 4.40 -0.82
C GLY A 143 26.09 4.01 -1.46
N PHE A 144 24.98 4.15 -0.74
CA PHE A 144 23.65 3.92 -1.31
C PHE A 144 23.24 5.07 -2.23
N ARG A 145 22.25 4.79 -3.09
CA ARG A 145 21.55 5.76 -3.94
C ARG A 145 21.17 7.01 -3.16
N VAL A 146 21.46 8.18 -3.73
CA VAL A 146 20.95 9.46 -3.21
C VAL A 146 19.54 9.68 -3.74
N ARG A 147 18.58 9.94 -2.85
CA ARG A 147 17.16 10.11 -3.21
C ARG A 147 16.73 11.57 -3.19
N GLY A 148 15.70 11.92 -3.96
CA GLY A 148 14.97 13.17 -3.78
C GLY A 148 14.16 13.17 -2.48
N SER A 149 13.43 12.08 -2.24
CA SER A 149 12.55 11.85 -1.08
C SER A 149 12.65 10.38 -0.65
N ALA A 150 12.32 10.09 0.62
CA ALA A 150 12.15 8.73 1.10
C ALA A 150 10.96 8.02 0.44
N LEU A 151 9.95 8.79 -0.01
CA LEU A 151 8.80 8.30 -0.77
C LEU A 151 9.19 8.12 -2.23
N GLY A 152 9.05 6.89 -2.72
CA GLY A 152 9.26 6.54 -4.13
C GLY A 152 8.17 7.11 -5.03
N ASP A 153 8.45 7.07 -6.32
CA ASP A 153 7.48 7.44 -7.35
C ASP A 153 6.17 6.66 -7.24
N ILE A 154 5.07 7.37 -7.48
CA ILE A 154 3.74 6.79 -7.58
C ILE A 154 3.29 6.92 -9.03
N TRP A 155 3.49 5.85 -9.80
CA TRP A 155 3.32 5.88 -11.25
C TRP A 155 1.92 5.44 -11.70
N HIS A 156 1.56 4.16 -11.55
CA HIS A 156 0.24 3.66 -11.97
C HIS A 156 -0.76 3.53 -10.82
N SER A 157 -0.29 3.55 -9.57
CA SER A 157 -1.16 3.45 -8.41
C SER A 157 -1.92 4.76 -8.16
N SER A 158 -3.22 4.63 -7.97
CA SER A 158 -4.09 5.74 -7.59
C SER A 158 -4.37 5.69 -6.09
N ALA A 159 -4.45 6.86 -5.47
CA ALA A 159 -4.78 6.97 -4.05
C ALA A 159 -6.21 6.46 -3.77
N ILE A 160 -6.46 5.84 -2.62
CA ILE A 160 -7.79 5.41 -2.19
C ILE A 160 -8.08 5.94 -0.79
N TYR A 161 -9.11 6.78 -0.69
CA TYR A 161 -9.58 7.33 0.57
C TYR A 161 -10.46 6.33 1.32
N VAL A 162 -10.16 6.09 2.59
CA VAL A 162 -10.93 5.25 3.51
C VAL A 162 -11.29 6.07 4.74
N GLY A 163 -12.51 6.61 4.75
CA GLY A 163 -13.13 7.28 5.90
C GLY A 163 -14.13 6.36 6.59
N ARG A 164 -15.23 6.88 7.16
CA ARG A 164 -16.32 6.04 7.70
C ARG A 164 -16.82 4.97 6.70
N PRO A 165 -17.23 3.76 7.14
CA PRO A 165 -17.86 2.80 6.24
C PRO A 165 -19.11 3.38 5.58
N GLY A 166 -19.17 3.29 4.26
CA GLY A 166 -20.26 3.84 3.45
C GLY A 166 -20.79 2.90 2.39
N GLN A 167 -20.48 1.60 2.47
CA GLN A 167 -21.02 0.60 1.55
C GLN A 167 -22.49 0.30 1.92
N SER A 168 -23.23 -0.30 0.99
CA SER A 168 -24.64 -0.64 1.20
C SER A 168 -24.83 -2.13 1.43
N TRP A 169 -24.00 -2.75 2.28
CA TRP A 169 -24.16 -4.16 2.59
C TRP A 169 -25.47 -4.41 3.37
N PRO A 170 -26.21 -5.49 3.06
CA PRO A 170 -27.44 -5.84 3.78
C PRO A 170 -27.22 -6.11 5.28
N ASP A 171 -28.25 -5.81 6.06
CA ASP A 171 -28.31 -6.11 7.50
C ASP A 171 -28.81 -7.54 7.81
N SER A 172 -29.20 -8.31 6.80
CA SER A 172 -29.68 -9.70 6.92
C SER A 172 -29.85 -10.36 5.55
N GLY A 173 -29.98 -11.69 5.54
CA GLY A 173 -30.30 -12.48 4.35
C GLY A 173 -29.10 -12.71 3.42
N GLY A 174 -29.18 -13.67 2.51
CA GLY A 174 -28.13 -13.91 1.49
C GLY A 174 -26.73 -14.25 2.05
N GLY A 175 -26.64 -14.72 3.30
CA GLY A 175 -25.37 -14.98 3.99
C GLY A 175 -24.78 -13.77 4.74
N PHE A 176 -25.44 -12.62 4.74
CA PHE A 176 -25.05 -11.48 5.57
C PHE A 176 -25.43 -11.70 7.04
N PRO A 177 -24.57 -11.27 7.99
CA PRO A 177 -24.84 -11.39 9.42
C PRO A 177 -26.02 -10.49 9.84
N ASP A 178 -26.76 -10.91 10.86
CA ASP A 178 -27.89 -10.20 11.44
C ASP A 178 -27.64 -9.83 12.92
N GLY A 179 -28.69 -9.33 13.59
CA GLY A 179 -28.67 -9.03 15.02
C GLY A 179 -27.62 -7.97 15.39
N SER A 180 -26.75 -8.30 16.36
CA SER A 180 -25.65 -7.43 16.79
C SER A 180 -24.49 -7.35 15.79
N ASN A 181 -24.44 -8.27 14.81
CA ASN A 181 -23.39 -8.34 13.80
C ASN A 181 -23.81 -7.73 12.45
N LYS A 182 -24.98 -7.10 12.35
CA LYS A 182 -25.44 -6.45 11.12
C LYS A 182 -24.50 -5.33 10.65
N TYR A 183 -24.44 -5.08 9.35
CA TYR A 183 -23.51 -4.10 8.78
C TYR A 183 -23.76 -2.67 9.29
N SER A 184 -25.01 -2.26 9.48
CA SER A 184 -25.35 -0.92 10.02
C SER A 184 -24.81 -0.68 11.43
N VAL A 185 -24.65 -1.73 12.25
CA VAL A 185 -23.98 -1.63 13.57
C VAL A 185 -22.49 -1.39 13.39
N PHE A 186 -21.84 -2.09 12.46
CA PHE A 186 -20.43 -1.86 12.15
C PHE A 186 -20.20 -0.45 11.60
N SER A 187 -20.98 -0.03 10.61
CA SER A 187 -20.88 1.30 10.00
C SER A 187 -21.07 2.43 11.03
N SER A 188 -22.08 2.32 11.90
CA SER A 188 -22.28 3.30 12.98
C SER A 188 -21.14 3.30 14.00
N THR A 189 -20.64 2.12 14.38
CA THR A 189 -19.49 1.99 15.30
C THR A 189 -18.20 2.59 14.74
N GLN A 190 -18.00 2.51 13.43
CA GLN A 190 -16.83 3.06 12.72
C GLN A 190 -17.06 4.47 12.16
N SER A 191 -18.14 5.16 12.56
CA SER A 191 -18.49 6.49 12.06
C SER A 191 -17.40 7.55 12.30
N ALA A 192 -16.63 7.40 13.38
CA ALA A 192 -15.51 8.27 13.76
C ALA A 192 -14.13 7.72 13.32
N ARG A 193 -14.07 6.74 12.41
CA ARG A 193 -12.81 6.19 11.92
C ARG A 193 -11.92 7.30 11.36
N THR A 194 -10.68 7.38 11.86
CA THR A 194 -9.66 8.27 11.32
C THR A 194 -9.48 8.02 9.82
N PRO A 195 -9.73 9.02 8.95
CA PRO A 195 -9.61 8.78 7.52
C PRO A 195 -8.16 8.66 7.07
N VAL A 196 -7.90 7.68 6.19
CA VAL A 196 -6.56 7.39 5.65
C VAL A 196 -6.65 7.26 4.14
N VAL A 197 -5.63 7.74 3.46
CA VAL A 197 -5.43 7.62 2.02
C VAL A 197 -4.34 6.60 1.77
N TYR A 198 -4.67 5.53 1.06
CA TYR A 198 -3.74 4.45 0.75
C TYR A 198 -3.28 4.49 -0.70
N VAL A 199 -2.01 4.21 -0.94
CA VAL A 199 -1.42 4.23 -2.29
C VAL A 199 -0.22 3.30 -2.36
N GLY A 200 -0.04 2.62 -3.50
CA GLY A 200 1.18 1.86 -3.80
C GLY A 200 2.27 2.77 -4.35
N ALA A 201 3.52 2.54 -3.97
CA ALA A 201 4.67 3.27 -4.48
C ALA A 201 5.81 2.33 -4.91
N ASN A 202 6.62 2.80 -5.85
CA ASN A 202 7.74 2.04 -6.40
C ASN A 202 9.01 2.10 -5.53
N ASP A 203 8.94 2.68 -4.34
CA ASP A 203 9.92 2.43 -3.27
C ASP A 203 9.70 1.07 -2.59
N GLY A 204 8.71 0.28 -3.02
CA GLY A 204 8.48 -1.06 -2.51
C GLY A 204 7.27 -1.21 -1.61
N PHE A 205 6.54 -0.13 -1.31
CA PHE A 205 5.56 -0.16 -0.23
C PHE A 205 4.16 0.26 -0.67
N LEU A 206 3.15 -0.33 -0.03
CA LEU A 206 1.87 0.35 0.13
C LEU A 206 1.98 1.29 1.32
N HIS A 207 1.65 2.57 1.13
CA HIS A 207 1.59 3.56 2.18
C HIS A 207 0.15 3.90 2.55
N GLY A 208 -0.07 4.25 3.82
CA GLY A 208 -1.29 4.86 4.33
C GLY A 208 -0.99 6.19 5.00
N PHE A 209 -1.53 7.28 4.47
CA PHE A 209 -1.36 8.64 4.98
C PHE A 209 -2.65 9.16 5.57
N ARG A 210 -2.61 9.70 6.79
CA ARG A 210 -3.79 10.29 7.43
C ARG A 210 -4.28 11.47 6.60
N ALA A 211 -5.56 11.45 6.24
CA ALA A 211 -6.16 12.45 5.36
C ALA A 211 -6.06 13.88 5.90
N SER A 212 -6.04 14.07 7.23
CA SER A 212 -6.05 15.40 7.84
C SER A 212 -4.72 16.17 7.68
N ASP A 213 -3.58 15.49 7.61
CA ASP A 213 -2.26 16.13 7.73
C ASP A 213 -1.13 15.49 6.88
N GLY A 214 -1.42 14.39 6.18
CA GLY A 214 -0.44 13.66 5.36
C GLY A 214 0.55 12.83 6.19
N LYS A 215 0.33 12.64 7.50
CA LYS A 215 1.20 11.80 8.32
C LYS A 215 1.07 10.34 7.91
N GLU A 216 2.18 9.68 7.58
CA GLU A 216 2.19 8.24 7.37
C GLU A 216 1.82 7.50 8.67
N VAL A 217 0.81 6.63 8.59
CA VAL A 217 0.32 5.81 9.71
C VAL A 217 0.59 4.32 9.51
N LEU A 218 0.89 3.89 8.29
CA LEU A 218 1.21 2.52 7.93
C LEU A 218 2.05 2.50 6.65
N ALA A 219 3.08 1.66 6.60
CA ALA A 219 3.66 1.19 5.36
C ALA A 219 3.76 -0.34 5.37
N TYR A 220 3.44 -0.97 4.24
CA TYR A 220 3.49 -2.42 4.08
C TYR A 220 4.44 -2.78 2.94
N ALA A 221 5.45 -3.59 3.22
CA ALA A 221 6.37 -4.16 2.25
C ALA A 221 5.89 -5.57 1.88
N PRO A 222 5.41 -5.81 0.65
CA PRO A 222 5.06 -7.16 0.24
C PRO A 222 6.27 -8.09 0.28
N SER A 223 6.11 -9.27 0.89
CA SER A 223 7.19 -10.26 1.08
C SER A 223 7.61 -10.91 -0.23
N THR A 224 6.68 -11.04 -1.17
CA THR A 224 6.93 -11.57 -2.53
C THR A 224 7.86 -10.69 -3.37
N LEU A 225 8.01 -9.41 -3.04
CA LEU A 225 8.95 -8.52 -3.74
C LEU A 225 10.40 -8.71 -3.29
N PHE A 226 10.67 -9.49 -2.24
CA PHE A 226 12.04 -9.81 -1.85
C PHE A 226 12.63 -10.87 -2.78
N SER A 227 13.82 -10.60 -3.31
CA SER A 227 14.52 -11.51 -4.22
C SER A 227 16.03 -11.37 -4.09
N THR A 228 16.76 -12.47 -4.29
CA THR A 228 18.23 -12.45 -4.38
C THR A 228 18.73 -12.37 -5.81
N SER A 229 17.83 -12.23 -6.80
CA SER A 229 18.24 -11.93 -8.18
C SER A 229 18.82 -10.52 -8.23
N ILE A 230 19.96 -10.31 -8.91
CA ILE A 230 20.53 -8.97 -9.11
C ILE A 230 19.58 -7.99 -9.82
N SER A 231 18.57 -8.50 -10.53
CA SER A 231 17.60 -7.72 -11.28
C SER A 231 16.24 -7.57 -10.56
N ALA A 232 16.07 -8.05 -9.33
CA ALA A 232 14.83 -7.88 -8.56
C ALA A 232 15.13 -7.77 -7.05
N GLY A 233 14.14 -7.47 -6.21
CA GLY A 233 14.37 -7.39 -4.76
C GLY A 233 14.52 -5.96 -4.24
N TYR A 234 14.40 -5.82 -2.93
CA TYR A 234 14.50 -4.53 -2.26
C TYR A 234 15.94 -4.02 -2.19
N HIS A 235 16.95 -4.89 -2.30
CA HIS A 235 18.36 -4.43 -2.33
C HIS A 235 18.65 -3.45 -3.47
N ARG A 236 17.94 -3.59 -4.60
CA ARG A 236 18.09 -2.71 -5.77
C ARG A 236 17.74 -1.25 -5.49
N LEU A 237 16.78 -0.98 -4.60
CA LEU A 237 16.36 0.39 -4.25
C LEU A 237 17.48 1.23 -3.62
N THR A 238 18.53 0.55 -3.14
CA THR A 238 19.72 1.17 -2.54
C THR A 238 20.89 1.31 -3.53
N ASP A 239 20.78 0.77 -4.74
CA ASP A 239 21.86 0.77 -5.74
C ASP A 239 22.08 2.19 -6.30
N PRO A 240 23.30 2.75 -6.23
CA PRO A 240 23.63 4.04 -6.86
C PRO A 240 23.29 4.12 -8.34
N ASN A 241 23.34 2.98 -9.04
CA ASN A 241 23.02 2.86 -10.45
C ASN A 241 21.59 2.36 -10.68
N PHE A 242 20.70 2.52 -9.69
CA PHE A 242 19.31 2.13 -9.80
C PHE A 242 18.69 2.72 -11.07
N ASN A 243 18.45 1.84 -12.03
CA ASN A 243 17.56 2.08 -13.14
C ASN A 243 16.16 1.61 -12.73
N HIS A 244 15.15 2.39 -13.07
CA HIS A 244 13.75 2.10 -12.76
C HIS A 244 13.15 1.08 -13.74
N ASN A 245 13.91 0.02 -14.02
CA ASN A 245 13.47 -1.05 -14.92
C ASN A 245 12.49 -2.01 -14.24
N ASN A 246 12.39 -1.94 -12.91
CA ASN A 246 11.49 -2.75 -12.10
C ASN A 246 10.57 -1.85 -11.31
N LEU A 247 9.28 -2.15 -11.41
CA LEU A 247 8.25 -1.58 -10.56
C LEU A 247 8.15 -2.41 -9.28
N TYR A 248 7.41 -1.91 -8.29
CA TYR A 248 7.20 -2.61 -7.03
C TYR A 248 5.71 -2.72 -6.67
N VAL A 249 5.19 -1.81 -5.85
CA VAL A 249 3.76 -1.80 -5.50
C VAL A 249 3.05 -0.81 -6.43
N ASP A 250 2.76 -1.28 -7.64
CA ASP A 250 2.33 -0.40 -8.73
C ASP A 250 0.81 -0.43 -8.97
N GLY A 251 0.11 -1.40 -8.37
CA GLY A 251 -1.35 -1.52 -8.46
C GLY A 251 -2.11 -0.48 -7.62
N THR A 252 -3.27 -0.05 -8.11
CA THR A 252 -4.23 0.72 -7.30
C THR A 252 -4.95 -0.22 -6.33
N PRO A 253 -4.93 0.04 -5.01
CA PRO A 253 -5.62 -0.84 -4.06
C PRO A 253 -7.15 -0.82 -4.25
N THR A 254 -7.80 -1.88 -3.78
CA THR A 254 -9.25 -1.95 -3.57
C THR A 254 -9.51 -2.00 -2.07
N VAL A 255 -10.63 -1.42 -1.64
CA VAL A 255 -11.08 -1.50 -0.24
C VAL A 255 -12.53 -1.96 -0.21
N SER A 256 -12.85 -2.89 0.67
CA SER A 256 -14.21 -3.27 1.01
C SER A 256 -14.30 -3.74 2.44
N ASP A 257 -15.47 -3.55 3.04
CA ASP A 257 -15.83 -4.22 4.27
C ASP A 257 -16.20 -5.68 3.98
N ALA A 258 -15.79 -6.58 4.87
CA ALA A 258 -16.04 -8.01 4.80
C ALA A 258 -16.24 -8.59 6.20
N PHE A 259 -17.07 -9.63 6.32
CA PHE A 259 -17.40 -10.28 7.59
C PHE A 259 -16.70 -11.63 7.71
N PHE A 260 -15.63 -11.72 8.49
CA PHE A 260 -14.82 -12.93 8.63
C PHE A 260 -14.13 -12.99 10.00
N ALA A 261 -13.54 -14.14 10.32
CA ALA A 261 -12.74 -14.29 11.52
C ALA A 261 -11.30 -13.87 11.23
N GLY A 262 -10.81 -12.83 11.92
CA GLY A 262 -9.44 -12.35 11.74
C GLY A 262 -8.36 -13.37 12.13
N PRO A 263 -7.08 -13.14 11.78
CA PRO A 263 -6.01 -14.14 11.89
C PRO A 263 -5.77 -14.73 13.29
N SER A 264 -6.20 -14.01 14.34
CA SER A 264 -5.97 -14.40 15.75
C SER A 264 -7.26 -14.72 16.52
N THR A 265 -8.38 -14.95 15.83
CA THR A 265 -9.68 -15.22 16.46
C THR A 265 -10.50 -16.23 15.64
N LYS A 266 -11.44 -16.91 16.30
CA LYS A 266 -12.46 -17.74 15.64
C LYS A 266 -13.79 -17.00 15.46
N THR A 267 -13.96 -15.88 16.14
CA THR A 267 -15.18 -15.08 16.07
C THR A 267 -15.14 -14.21 14.83
N GLN A 268 -16.19 -14.28 14.02
CA GLN A 268 -16.35 -13.42 12.86
C GLN A 268 -16.80 -12.02 13.28
N THR A 269 -16.15 -11.02 12.71
CA THR A 269 -16.51 -9.61 12.86
C THR A 269 -16.43 -8.91 11.50
N TRP A 270 -16.99 -7.71 11.41
CA TRP A 270 -16.77 -6.87 10.24
C TRP A 270 -15.37 -6.25 10.29
N HIS A 271 -14.71 -6.27 9.14
CA HIS A 271 -13.40 -5.66 8.92
C HIS A 271 -13.42 -4.86 7.64
N THR A 272 -12.73 -3.73 7.61
CA THR A 272 -12.38 -3.03 6.37
C THR A 272 -11.08 -3.59 5.83
N VAL A 273 -11.18 -4.32 4.73
CA VAL A 273 -10.06 -4.99 4.06
C VAL A 273 -9.57 -4.11 2.93
N LEU A 274 -8.28 -3.81 2.94
CA LEU A 274 -7.57 -3.28 1.79
C LEU A 274 -6.85 -4.42 1.10
N ALA A 275 -7.07 -4.55 -0.21
CA ALA A 275 -6.31 -5.46 -1.06
C ALA A 275 -5.47 -4.69 -2.06
N GLY A 276 -4.18 -5.00 -2.12
CA GLY A 276 -3.26 -4.44 -3.11
C GLY A 276 -2.85 -5.49 -4.13
N THR A 277 -2.56 -5.02 -5.34
CA THR A 277 -1.88 -5.81 -6.37
C THR A 277 -0.51 -5.18 -6.63
N LEU A 278 0.43 -5.98 -7.11
CA LEU A 278 1.75 -5.46 -7.47
C LEU A 278 1.78 -4.81 -8.85
N GLY A 279 0.72 -4.95 -9.66
CA GLY A 279 0.70 -4.46 -11.03
C GLY A 279 1.89 -5.01 -11.83
N GLY A 280 2.67 -4.13 -12.44
CA GLY A 280 3.89 -4.50 -13.15
C GLY A 280 5.09 -4.83 -12.27
N GLY A 281 4.99 -4.67 -10.95
CA GLY A 281 6.11 -4.92 -10.04
C GLY A 281 6.29 -6.38 -9.61
N GLY A 282 5.28 -7.23 -9.81
CA GLY A 282 5.38 -8.65 -9.50
C GLY A 282 4.09 -9.44 -9.65
N ARG A 283 4.21 -10.76 -9.47
CA ARG A 283 3.10 -11.71 -9.52
C ARG A 283 2.56 -11.97 -8.12
N GLY A 284 1.76 -11.03 -7.61
CA GLY A 284 1.30 -11.11 -6.24
C GLY A 284 0.17 -10.15 -5.88
N LEU A 285 -0.56 -10.56 -4.86
CA LEU A 285 -1.65 -9.86 -4.21
C LEU A 285 -1.41 -9.92 -2.71
N PHE A 286 -1.90 -8.92 -1.98
CA PHE A 286 -1.86 -8.93 -0.53
C PHE A 286 -3.11 -8.29 0.05
N ALA A 287 -3.46 -8.67 1.27
CA ALA A 287 -4.58 -8.08 1.99
C ALA A 287 -4.19 -7.64 3.39
N LEU A 288 -4.69 -6.46 3.78
CA LEU A 288 -4.50 -5.84 5.08
C LEU A 288 -5.85 -5.54 5.72
N ASP A 289 -5.97 -5.76 7.02
CA ASP A 289 -7.04 -5.23 7.84
C ASP A 289 -6.70 -3.78 8.22
N VAL A 290 -7.44 -2.85 7.61
CA VAL A 290 -7.30 -1.41 7.82
C VAL A 290 -8.46 -0.82 8.62
N THR A 291 -9.22 -1.65 9.34
CA THR A 291 -10.42 -1.25 10.09
C THR A 291 -10.14 -0.12 11.08
N ASN A 292 -9.03 -0.20 11.81
CA ASN A 292 -8.71 0.75 12.87
C ASN A 292 -7.31 1.38 12.71
N PRO A 293 -7.21 2.52 11.99
CA PRO A 293 -5.92 3.18 11.77
C PRO A 293 -5.23 3.70 13.03
N SER A 294 -5.98 4.05 14.08
CA SER A 294 -5.39 4.47 15.37
C SER A 294 -4.65 3.34 16.08
N ALA A 295 -4.95 2.09 15.69
CA ALA A 295 -4.30 0.89 16.16
C ALA A 295 -3.21 0.41 15.20
N PHE A 296 -2.63 1.23 14.31
CA PHE A 296 -1.43 0.78 13.61
C PHE A 296 -0.20 0.88 14.51
N ARG A 297 0.45 -0.27 14.75
CA ARG A 297 1.72 -0.40 15.48
C ARG A 297 2.41 -1.69 15.06
N GLU A 298 3.73 -1.67 14.94
CA GLU A 298 4.54 -2.83 14.49
C GLU A 298 4.27 -4.08 15.34
N SER A 299 4.05 -3.92 16.65
CA SER A 299 3.73 -5.00 17.59
C SER A 299 2.40 -5.72 17.31
N ASN A 300 1.55 -5.18 16.44
CA ASN A 300 0.29 -5.81 16.03
C ASN A 300 0.25 -6.17 14.54
N ALA A 301 1.42 -6.28 13.90
CA ALA A 301 1.50 -6.67 12.49
C ALA A 301 0.72 -7.96 12.18
N ALA A 302 0.74 -8.94 13.09
CA ALA A 302 -0.01 -10.20 12.96
C ALA A 302 -1.54 -10.05 12.88
N LYS A 303 -2.10 -8.90 13.30
CA LYS A 303 -3.53 -8.58 13.18
C LYS A 303 -3.83 -7.75 11.93
N THR A 304 -2.87 -6.94 11.49
CA THR A 304 -3.03 -6.04 10.33
C THR A 304 -2.75 -6.75 9.01
N VAL A 305 -1.69 -7.58 8.93
CA VAL A 305 -1.35 -8.29 7.70
C VAL A 305 -2.14 -9.59 7.66
N LEU A 306 -3.07 -9.71 6.70
CA LEU A 306 -3.95 -10.87 6.59
C LEU A 306 -3.25 -12.01 5.84
N TRP A 307 -2.75 -11.74 4.63
CA TRP A 307 -2.12 -12.75 3.78
C TRP A 307 -1.46 -12.11 2.54
N GLU A 308 -0.63 -12.91 1.88
CA GLU A 308 -0.19 -12.71 0.50
C GLU A 308 -0.57 -13.92 -0.35
N PHE A 309 -0.95 -13.69 -1.60
CA PHE A 309 -1.21 -14.72 -2.61
C PHE A 309 -0.29 -14.44 -3.80
N THR A 310 0.48 -15.43 -4.21
CA THR A 310 1.59 -15.25 -5.17
C THR A 310 1.61 -16.36 -6.20
N ASN A 311 2.48 -16.25 -7.20
CA ASN A 311 2.70 -17.34 -8.15
C ASN A 311 3.34 -18.60 -7.53
N ALA A 312 3.87 -18.52 -6.30
CA ALA A 312 4.25 -19.70 -5.53
C ALA A 312 3.04 -20.42 -4.90
N THR A 313 1.90 -19.73 -4.76
CA THR A 313 0.63 -20.32 -4.31
C THR A 313 -0.12 -20.95 -5.47
N ASP A 314 -0.13 -20.28 -6.63
CA ASP A 314 -0.71 -20.77 -7.88
C ASP A 314 0.12 -20.26 -9.06
N ALA A 315 0.73 -21.17 -9.82
CA ALA A 315 1.61 -20.83 -10.92
C ALA A 315 0.93 -20.02 -12.04
N HIS A 316 -0.41 -20.04 -12.14
CA HIS A 316 -1.20 -19.28 -13.10
C HIS A 316 -1.40 -17.81 -12.70
N LEU A 317 -0.95 -17.39 -11.51
CA LEU A 317 -0.97 -15.99 -11.12
C LEU A 317 0.16 -15.24 -11.85
N GLY A 318 -0.23 -14.35 -12.75
CA GLY A 318 0.65 -13.43 -13.47
C GLY A 318 0.69 -12.03 -12.85
N TYR A 319 1.17 -11.06 -13.63
CA TYR A 319 1.12 -9.64 -13.29
C TYR A 319 -0.35 -9.17 -13.29
N THR A 320 -0.84 -8.79 -12.11
CA THR A 320 -2.25 -8.46 -11.92
C THR A 320 -2.49 -6.95 -11.99
N TYR A 321 -2.80 -6.45 -13.19
CA TYR A 321 -3.19 -5.06 -13.43
C TYR A 321 -4.68 -4.77 -13.14
N SER A 322 -5.51 -5.82 -13.13
CA SER A 322 -6.93 -5.68 -12.82
C SER A 322 -7.14 -5.31 -11.34
N ARG A 323 -8.14 -4.48 -11.07
CA ARG A 323 -8.55 -4.16 -9.69
C ARG A 323 -9.38 -5.31 -9.14
N PRO A 324 -8.99 -5.94 -8.03
CA PRO A 324 -9.76 -7.03 -7.45
C PRO A 324 -11.08 -6.51 -6.89
N THR A 325 -12.07 -7.40 -6.81
CA THR A 325 -13.34 -7.19 -6.11
C THR A 325 -13.35 -8.01 -4.83
N ILE A 326 -13.88 -7.45 -3.74
CA ILE A 326 -14.12 -8.19 -2.49
C ILE A 326 -15.63 -8.33 -2.31
N ALA A 327 -16.12 -9.56 -2.22
CA ALA A 327 -17.56 -9.84 -2.16
C ALA A 327 -17.88 -11.10 -1.36
N LEU A 328 -19.11 -11.17 -0.87
CA LEU A 328 -19.69 -12.38 -0.29
C LEU A 328 -20.07 -13.36 -1.41
N MET A 329 -19.59 -14.59 -1.32
CA MET A 329 -19.85 -15.66 -2.28
C MET A 329 -20.99 -16.56 -1.83
N ASN A 330 -21.58 -17.31 -2.77
CA ASN A 330 -22.65 -18.28 -2.51
C ASN A 330 -22.27 -19.39 -1.52
N ASN A 331 -20.98 -19.62 -1.29
CA ASN A 331 -20.50 -20.56 -0.27
C ASN A 331 -20.49 -19.97 1.16
N GLY A 332 -21.05 -18.77 1.36
CA GLY A 332 -21.14 -18.09 2.64
C GLY A 332 -19.83 -17.48 3.14
N ARG A 333 -18.81 -17.38 2.27
CA ARG A 333 -17.51 -16.79 2.61
C ARG A 333 -17.23 -15.55 1.79
N TRP A 334 -16.59 -14.58 2.41
CA TRP A 334 -16.02 -13.44 1.69
C TRP A 334 -14.78 -13.89 0.92
N ALA A 335 -14.66 -13.42 -0.32
CA ALA A 335 -13.56 -13.71 -1.20
C ALA A 335 -13.02 -12.44 -1.84
N LEU A 336 -11.73 -12.47 -2.17
CA LEU A 336 -11.15 -11.57 -3.15
C LEU A 336 -11.19 -12.25 -4.52
N ILE A 337 -11.75 -11.57 -5.51
CA ILE A 337 -12.00 -12.06 -6.86
C ILE A 337 -11.20 -11.18 -7.83
N THR A 338 -10.37 -11.81 -8.66
CA THR A 338 -9.58 -11.12 -9.66
C THR A 338 -9.26 -12.04 -10.82
N GLY A 339 -8.91 -11.46 -11.98
CA GLY A 339 -8.33 -12.23 -13.08
C GLY A 339 -6.91 -12.68 -12.72
N ASN A 340 -6.46 -13.79 -13.29
CA ASN A 340 -5.15 -14.38 -13.02
C ASN A 340 -3.97 -13.47 -13.44
N GLY A 341 -4.20 -12.56 -14.40
CA GLY A 341 -3.20 -11.60 -14.84
C GLY A 341 -2.42 -12.07 -16.07
N LEU A 342 -1.38 -11.31 -16.44
CA LEU A 342 -0.57 -11.56 -17.63
C LEU A 342 0.74 -12.27 -17.29
N GLU A 343 1.30 -13.02 -18.24
CA GLU A 343 2.62 -13.65 -18.13
C GLU A 343 2.78 -14.47 -16.84
N ASP A 344 1.89 -15.43 -16.61
CA ASP A 344 2.03 -16.38 -15.51
C ASP A 344 3.23 -17.34 -15.71
N THR A 345 3.42 -18.27 -14.78
CA THR A 345 4.55 -19.20 -14.76
C THR A 345 4.12 -20.67 -14.90
N ALA A 346 2.86 -20.93 -15.24
CA ALA A 346 2.39 -22.28 -15.46
C ALA A 346 2.93 -22.86 -16.78
N THR A 347 3.00 -24.18 -16.86
CA THR A 347 3.31 -24.92 -18.08
C THR A 347 2.07 -25.76 -18.41
N ASP A 348 1.22 -25.26 -19.29
CA ASP A 348 -0.02 -25.93 -19.73
C ASP A 348 0.19 -26.90 -20.89
#